data_AF-E1ZHV6-F1
#
_entry.id   AF-E1ZHV6-F1
#
_cell.length_a   1.000
_cell.length_b   1.000
_cell.length_c   1.000
_cell.angle_alpha   90.00
_cell.angle_beta   90.00
_cell.angle_gamma   90.00
#
_symmetry.space_group_name_H-M   'P 1'
#
loop_
_entity.id
_entity.type
_entity.pdbx_description
1 polymer ?
#
loop_
_entity_poly.entity_id
_entity_poly.type
_entity_poly.pdbx_seq_one_letter_code
_entity_poly.pdbx_strand_id
1 'polypeptide(L)'
;MARRVLAALCAALLIVAVAGDEPASDITLKDVTVSLLEASGTPASVQQMAGPSTGRLGALDHTRTMKVSLATALASAPDEDFRPQQVFLRLTSRVSGGAAYFAAVKAKDGTLYATAKSADIQKQVGLQSGAYDATLLVGDTRSAQPVQWSLGEVQVLHPPLDDGSQPEGAAYRAMDRLFTPLPEILHMHRKPERRAPAIVSLVFTLLAAAPVVLYVGVALQLGGNLKGFPSGAGFLAAAGFHLGLLAILALYLLFWIQLNLMQAGWGGCCLPYQCWWCWRL
;
A
#
# COMPACT_ATOMS: atom_id res chain seq x y z
N MET A 1 -31.74 -64.54 7.32
CA MET A 1 -32.71 -63.56 6.76
C MET A 1 -32.04 -62.30 6.20
N ALA A 2 -30.92 -61.80 6.77
CA ALA A 2 -30.25 -60.57 6.31
C ALA A 2 -29.75 -60.58 4.84
N ARG A 3 -29.25 -61.72 4.32
CA ARG A 3 -28.75 -61.80 2.93
C ARG A 3 -29.82 -61.68 1.85
N ARG A 4 -31.07 -62.04 2.14
CA ARG A 4 -32.19 -61.92 1.19
C ARG A 4 -32.78 -60.50 1.16
N VAL A 5 -32.71 -59.79 2.28
CA VAL A 5 -33.12 -58.38 2.38
C VAL A 5 -32.11 -57.47 1.67
N LEU A 6 -30.81 -57.77 1.75
CA LEU A 6 -29.76 -56.99 1.08
C LEU A 6 -29.80 -57.12 -0.45
N ALA A 7 -30.13 -58.31 -0.98
CA ALA A 7 -30.27 -58.53 -2.41
C ALA A 7 -31.53 -57.85 -3.00
N ALA A 8 -32.63 -57.80 -2.24
CA ALA A 8 -33.84 -57.09 -2.64
C ALA A 8 -33.66 -55.57 -2.64
N LEU A 9 -32.88 -55.03 -1.69
CA LEU A 9 -32.52 -53.60 -1.65
C LEU A 9 -31.55 -53.20 -2.77
N CYS A 10 -30.63 -54.08 -3.19
CA CYS A 10 -29.76 -53.81 -4.34
C CYS A 10 -30.50 -53.90 -5.69
N ALA A 11 -31.53 -54.75 -5.81
CA ALA A 11 -32.35 -54.82 -7.01
C ALA A 11 -33.35 -53.66 -7.12
N ALA A 12 -33.84 -53.12 -5.99
CA ALA A 12 -34.73 -51.97 -5.97
C ALA A 12 -34.02 -50.63 -6.23
N LEU A 13 -32.70 -50.54 -5.99
CA LEU A 13 -31.91 -49.34 -6.33
C LEU A 13 -31.49 -49.26 -7.81
N LEU A 14 -31.77 -50.29 -8.63
CA LEU A 14 -31.35 -50.33 -10.03
C LEU A 14 -32.45 -49.90 -11.03
N ILE A 15 -33.63 -49.48 -10.58
CA ILE A 15 -34.80 -49.22 -11.45
C ILE A 15 -35.09 -47.72 -11.67
N VAL A 16 -34.34 -46.79 -11.06
CA VAL A 16 -34.55 -45.34 -11.30
C VAL A 16 -33.30 -44.70 -11.87
N ALA A 17 -33.15 -44.81 -13.19
CA ALA A 17 -32.57 -43.78 -14.07
C ALA A 17 -32.48 -44.30 -15.52
N VAL A 18 -33.63 -44.66 -16.12
CA VAL A 18 -33.80 -44.45 -17.57
C VAL A 18 -34.42 -43.07 -17.70
N ALA A 19 -33.58 -42.04 -17.54
CA ALA A 19 -33.88 -40.76 -18.15
C ALA A 19 -33.67 -40.97 -19.65
N GLY A 20 -34.71 -40.69 -20.44
CA GLY A 20 -34.64 -40.77 -21.89
C GLY A 20 -33.42 -40.01 -22.39
N ASP A 21 -32.57 -40.72 -23.12
CA ASP A 21 -31.50 -40.16 -23.92
C ASP A 21 -32.17 -39.52 -25.15
N GLU A 22 -32.74 -38.33 -24.95
CA GLU A 22 -33.14 -37.45 -26.05
C GLU A 22 -31.85 -37.09 -26.82
N PRO A 23 -31.84 -37.19 -28.16
CA PRO A 23 -30.64 -36.94 -28.94
C PRO A 23 -30.11 -35.54 -28.65
N ALA A 24 -28.92 -35.48 -28.06
CA ALA A 24 -28.25 -34.23 -27.74
C ALA A 24 -28.11 -33.40 -29.02
N SER A 25 -28.55 -32.16 -28.96
CA SER A 25 -28.65 -31.30 -30.13
C SER A 25 -27.95 -29.97 -29.91
N ASP A 26 -27.40 -29.44 -30.99
CA ASP A 26 -26.58 -28.24 -30.93
C ASP A 26 -27.43 -27.00 -30.66
N ILE A 27 -26.94 -26.12 -29.79
CA ILE A 27 -27.59 -24.83 -29.51
C ILE A 27 -27.20 -23.85 -30.62
N THR A 28 -28.20 -23.28 -31.29
CA THR A 28 -28.01 -22.22 -32.27
C THR A 28 -28.44 -20.89 -31.67
N LEU A 29 -27.59 -19.87 -31.77
CA LEU A 29 -27.92 -18.51 -31.37
C LEU A 29 -28.42 -17.73 -32.59
N LYS A 30 -29.58 -17.11 -32.46
CA LYS A 30 -30.20 -16.26 -33.48
C LYS A 30 -30.31 -14.83 -32.94
N ASP A 31 -30.13 -13.85 -33.83
CA ASP A 31 -30.35 -12.43 -33.56
C ASP A 31 -29.62 -11.86 -32.34
N VAL A 32 -28.34 -12.24 -32.16
CA VAL A 32 -27.50 -11.68 -31.11
C VAL A 32 -27.28 -10.20 -31.39
N THR A 33 -27.83 -9.36 -30.51
CA THR A 33 -27.80 -7.91 -30.63
C THR A 33 -27.14 -7.32 -29.40
N VAL A 34 -26.05 -6.57 -29.62
CA VAL A 34 -25.37 -5.81 -28.58
C VAL A 34 -25.85 -4.37 -28.65
N SER A 35 -26.45 -3.88 -27.57
CA SER A 35 -26.91 -2.51 -27.44
C SER A 35 -26.21 -1.80 -26.29
N LEU A 36 -25.67 -0.62 -26.56
CA LEU A 36 -25.20 0.31 -25.54
C LEU A 36 -26.33 1.30 -25.26
N LEU A 37 -26.91 1.25 -24.07
CA LEU A 37 -28.01 2.11 -23.63
C LEU A 37 -27.46 3.27 -22.82
N GLU A 38 -27.95 4.48 -23.05
CA GLU A 38 -27.68 5.63 -22.17
C GLU A 38 -28.53 5.55 -20.89
N ALA A 39 -28.24 6.40 -19.91
CA ALA A 39 -29.00 6.49 -18.65
C ALA A 39 -30.51 6.74 -18.86
N SER A 40 -30.90 7.33 -19.99
CA SER A 40 -32.29 7.54 -20.43
C SER A 40 -32.98 6.28 -20.99
N GLY A 41 -32.27 5.16 -21.12
CA GLY A 41 -32.80 3.92 -21.70
C GLY A 41 -32.87 3.91 -23.24
N THR A 42 -32.39 4.96 -23.90
CA THR A 42 -32.27 5.03 -25.36
C THR A 42 -31.00 4.32 -25.84
N PRO A 43 -31.05 3.54 -26.94
CA PRO A 43 -29.88 2.86 -27.48
C PRO A 43 -28.95 3.87 -28.18
N ALA A 44 -27.75 4.08 -27.64
CA ALA A 44 -26.69 4.89 -28.25
C ALA A 44 -25.97 4.17 -29.40
N SER A 45 -25.89 2.83 -29.35
CA SER A 45 -25.35 2.02 -30.42
C SER A 45 -25.99 0.65 -30.39
N VAL A 46 -26.43 0.14 -31.54
CA VAL A 46 -26.99 -1.20 -31.71
C VAL A 46 -26.20 -1.90 -32.80
N GLN A 47 -25.55 -3.01 -32.45
CA GLN A 47 -24.83 -3.85 -33.39
C GLN A 47 -25.43 -5.25 -33.37
N GLN A 48 -25.97 -5.67 -34.50
CA GLN A 48 -26.42 -7.04 -34.72
C GLN A 48 -25.23 -7.88 -35.21
N MET A 49 -25.02 -9.04 -34.59
CA MET A 49 -23.89 -9.90 -34.91
C MET A 49 -24.36 -11.17 -35.60
N ALA A 50 -23.84 -11.39 -36.81
CA ALA A 50 -24.10 -12.58 -37.61
C ALA A 50 -23.22 -13.78 -37.22
N GLY A 51 -22.14 -13.57 -36.45
CA GLY A 51 -21.20 -14.61 -36.05
C GLY A 51 -20.26 -14.16 -34.91
N PRO A 52 -19.39 -15.05 -34.41
CA PRO A 52 -18.33 -14.70 -33.47
C PRO A 52 -17.39 -13.68 -34.12
N SER A 53 -17.20 -12.53 -33.48
CA SER A 53 -16.37 -11.46 -34.04
C SER A 53 -15.43 -10.91 -32.99
N THR A 54 -14.25 -10.45 -33.42
CA THR A 54 -13.24 -9.80 -32.55
C THR A 54 -13.28 -8.28 -32.71
N GLY A 55 -14.40 -7.73 -33.20
CA GLY A 55 -14.56 -6.30 -33.43
C GLY A 55 -14.67 -5.49 -32.13
N ARG A 56 -14.56 -4.16 -32.22
CA ARG A 56 -14.73 -3.25 -31.08
C ARG A 56 -16.17 -2.79 -30.97
N LEU A 57 -16.83 -3.13 -29.87
CA LEU A 57 -18.27 -2.91 -29.61
C LEU A 57 -18.59 -1.50 -29.07
N GLY A 58 -17.56 -0.75 -28.64
CA GLY A 58 -17.68 0.63 -28.16
C GLY A 58 -17.18 0.84 -26.74
N ALA A 59 -17.40 2.05 -26.20
CA ALA A 59 -17.04 2.43 -24.83
C ALA A 59 -18.27 2.40 -23.90
N LEU A 60 -18.17 1.59 -22.85
CA LEU A 60 -19.10 1.50 -21.73
C LEU A 60 -18.63 2.45 -20.62
N ASP A 61 -19.17 3.66 -20.65
CA ASP A 61 -18.92 4.69 -19.64
C ASP A 61 -19.80 4.49 -18.39
N HIS A 62 -19.55 5.27 -17.35
CA HIS A 62 -20.33 5.24 -16.12
C HIS A 62 -21.83 5.56 -16.29
N THR A 63 -22.19 6.30 -17.33
CA THR A 63 -23.58 6.64 -17.69
C THR A 63 -24.26 5.58 -18.56
N ARG A 64 -23.48 4.68 -19.17
CA ARG A 64 -23.96 3.72 -20.15
C ARG A 64 -24.17 2.34 -19.53
N THR A 65 -25.10 1.60 -20.12
CA THR A 65 -25.43 0.23 -19.76
C THR A 65 -25.35 -0.64 -21.02
N MET A 66 -24.52 -1.67 -21.00
CA MET A 66 -24.47 -2.64 -22.08
C MET A 66 -25.57 -3.67 -21.88
N LYS A 67 -26.45 -3.83 -22.87
CA LYS A 67 -27.47 -4.87 -22.91
C LYS A 67 -27.25 -5.74 -24.14
N VAL A 68 -27.04 -7.02 -23.90
CA VAL A 68 -26.92 -8.03 -24.96
C VAL A 68 -28.22 -8.80 -24.97
N SER A 69 -28.98 -8.73 -26.06
CA SER A 69 -30.19 -9.51 -26.28
C SER A 69 -29.94 -10.60 -27.31
N LEU A 70 -30.56 -11.76 -27.13
CA LEU A 70 -30.37 -12.92 -27.99
C LEU A 70 -31.63 -13.81 -27.98
N ALA A 71 -31.84 -14.50 -29.09
CA ALA A 71 -32.78 -15.60 -29.19
C ALA A 71 -31.99 -16.92 -29.28
N THR A 72 -32.45 -17.94 -28.55
CA THR A 72 -31.83 -19.26 -28.53
C THR A 72 -32.79 -20.28 -29.11
N ALA A 73 -32.30 -21.13 -30.01
CA ALA A 73 -33.06 -22.23 -30.59
C ALA A 73 -32.22 -23.50 -30.55
N LEU A 74 -32.87 -24.63 -30.31
CA LEU A 74 -32.23 -25.94 -30.35
C LEU A 74 -32.27 -26.49 -31.77
N ALA A 75 -31.18 -27.08 -32.27
CA ALA A 75 -31.13 -27.60 -33.63
C ALA A 75 -32.20 -28.70 -33.89
N SER A 76 -32.57 -29.47 -32.87
CA SER A 76 -33.64 -30.49 -32.94
C SER A 76 -35.05 -29.90 -33.00
N ALA A 77 -35.27 -28.69 -32.49
CA ALA A 77 -36.58 -28.05 -32.43
C ALA A 77 -36.44 -26.52 -32.60
N PRO A 78 -36.28 -26.05 -33.85
CA PRO A 78 -35.97 -24.65 -34.12
C PRO A 78 -37.14 -23.67 -33.87
N ASP A 79 -38.35 -24.18 -33.66
CA ASP A 79 -39.60 -23.43 -33.51
C ASP A 79 -40.18 -23.49 -32.08
N GLU A 80 -39.50 -24.19 -31.17
CA GLU A 80 -39.85 -24.23 -29.75
C GLU A 80 -39.13 -23.12 -28.98
N ASP A 81 -39.83 -22.48 -28.03
CA ASP A 81 -39.27 -21.47 -27.13
C ASP A 81 -38.26 -22.12 -26.16
N PHE A 82 -37.03 -22.27 -26.64
CA PHE A 82 -35.95 -22.91 -25.92
C PHE A 82 -35.27 -21.92 -24.97
N ARG A 83 -35.43 -22.17 -23.66
CA ARG A 83 -34.69 -21.46 -22.61
C ARG A 83 -33.51 -22.31 -22.12
N PRO A 84 -32.25 -21.90 -22.36
CA PRO A 84 -31.09 -22.57 -21.81
C PRO A 84 -31.05 -22.45 -20.29
N GLN A 85 -30.52 -23.48 -19.61
CA GLN A 85 -30.37 -23.46 -18.15
C GLN A 85 -29.39 -22.39 -17.67
N GLN A 86 -28.29 -22.17 -18.40
CA GLN A 86 -27.24 -21.23 -18.04
C GLN A 86 -26.90 -20.32 -19.23
N VAL A 87 -27.02 -19.01 -19.02
CA VAL A 87 -26.60 -17.99 -19.99
C VAL A 87 -25.89 -16.89 -19.23
N PHE A 88 -24.61 -16.70 -19.52
CA PHE A 88 -23.78 -15.70 -18.88
C PHE A 88 -23.07 -14.82 -19.90
N LEU A 89 -23.10 -13.52 -19.68
CA LEU A 89 -22.18 -12.58 -20.30
C LEU A 89 -20.93 -12.49 -19.41
N ARG A 90 -19.79 -12.90 -19.95
CA ARG A 90 -18.48 -12.77 -19.32
C ARG A 90 -17.74 -11.58 -19.92
N LEU A 91 -17.28 -10.66 -19.08
CA LEU A 91 -16.38 -9.57 -19.45
C LEU A 91 -15.02 -9.82 -18.80
N THR A 92 -13.99 -10.07 -19.59
CA THR A 92 -12.64 -10.36 -19.07
C THR A 92 -11.69 -9.21 -19.34
N SER A 93 -11.10 -8.64 -18.30
CA SER A 93 -10.09 -7.57 -18.44
C SER A 93 -8.82 -8.13 -19.08
N ARG A 94 -8.34 -7.51 -20.16
CA ARG A 94 -7.06 -7.91 -20.78
C ARG A 94 -5.84 -7.59 -19.92
N VAL A 95 -5.97 -6.61 -19.03
CA VAL A 95 -4.86 -6.14 -18.19
C VAL A 95 -4.68 -7.03 -16.97
N SER A 96 -5.76 -7.33 -16.25
CA SER A 96 -5.69 -8.13 -15.01
C SER A 96 -6.02 -9.60 -15.20
N GLY A 97 -6.73 -9.96 -16.28
CA GLY A 97 -7.33 -11.29 -16.44
C GLY A 97 -8.51 -11.55 -15.48
N GLY A 98 -8.98 -10.54 -14.73
CA GLY A 98 -10.19 -10.64 -13.93
C GLY A 98 -11.43 -10.70 -14.81
N ALA A 99 -12.42 -11.53 -14.46
CA ALA A 99 -13.63 -11.71 -15.23
C ALA A 99 -14.88 -11.38 -14.40
N ALA A 100 -15.75 -10.53 -14.95
CA ALA A 100 -17.10 -10.29 -14.42
C ALA A 100 -18.11 -11.17 -15.15
N TYR A 101 -19.09 -11.69 -14.42
CA TYR A 101 -20.16 -12.54 -14.95
C TYR A 101 -21.53 -11.89 -14.70
N PHE A 102 -22.37 -11.88 -15.74
CA PHE A 102 -23.74 -11.37 -15.68
C PHE A 102 -24.70 -12.42 -16.22
N ALA A 103 -25.63 -12.88 -15.38
CA ALA A 103 -26.64 -13.85 -15.79
C ALA A 103 -27.69 -13.19 -16.71
N ALA A 104 -28.10 -13.87 -17.77
CA ALA A 104 -29.19 -13.40 -18.62
C ALA A 104 -30.56 -13.70 -18.00
N VAL A 105 -31.51 -12.79 -18.24
CA VAL A 105 -32.90 -12.88 -17.79
C VAL A 105 -33.82 -12.92 -19.01
N LYS A 106 -34.94 -13.64 -18.89
CA LYS A 106 -35.96 -13.69 -19.95
C LYS A 106 -36.88 -12.46 -19.86
N ALA A 107 -37.03 -11.74 -20.95
CA ALA A 107 -37.98 -10.65 -21.09
C ALA A 107 -39.41 -11.18 -21.36
N LYS A 108 -40.40 -10.30 -21.26
CA LYS A 108 -41.83 -10.65 -21.46
C LYS A 108 -42.15 -11.04 -22.90
N ASP A 109 -41.31 -10.65 -23.85
CA ASP A 109 -41.38 -10.95 -25.28
C ASP A 109 -40.72 -12.29 -25.66
N GLY A 110 -40.16 -13.01 -24.68
CA GLY A 110 -39.48 -14.30 -24.88
C GLY A 110 -37.97 -14.18 -25.07
N THR A 111 -37.45 -12.99 -25.37
CA THR A 111 -36.01 -12.76 -25.64
C THR A 111 -35.17 -12.83 -24.36
N LEU A 112 -33.98 -13.41 -24.45
CA LEU A 112 -33.01 -13.43 -23.34
C LEU A 112 -32.14 -12.19 -23.42
N TYR A 113 -31.92 -11.51 -22.29
CA TYR A 113 -31.01 -10.38 -22.23
C TYR A 113 -30.12 -10.40 -21.00
N ALA A 114 -28.85 -10.05 -21.18
CA ALA A 114 -27.90 -9.80 -20.11
C ALA A 114 -27.55 -8.32 -20.07
N THR A 115 -27.51 -7.74 -18.88
CA THR A 115 -27.23 -6.32 -18.67
C THR A 115 -25.97 -6.16 -17.83
N ALA A 116 -25.00 -5.41 -18.34
CA ALA A 116 -23.77 -5.06 -17.65
C ALA A 116 -23.67 -3.54 -17.47
N LYS A 117 -23.46 -3.12 -16.21
CA LYS A 117 -23.22 -1.73 -15.83
C LYS A 117 -21.81 -1.59 -15.28
N SER A 118 -21.20 -0.44 -15.51
CA SER A 118 -19.88 -0.09 -14.95
C SER A 118 -19.80 -0.30 -13.42
N ALA A 119 -20.83 0.08 -12.68
CA ALA A 119 -20.90 -0.08 -11.21
C ALA A 119 -20.96 -1.55 -10.77
N ASP A 120 -21.55 -2.45 -11.58
CA ASP A 120 -21.63 -3.87 -11.24
C ASP A 120 -20.36 -4.62 -11.65
N ILE A 121 -19.69 -4.18 -12.73
CA ILE A 121 -18.34 -4.62 -13.09
C ILE A 121 -17.36 -4.26 -11.98
N GLN A 122 -17.46 -3.04 -11.44
CA GLN A 122 -16.63 -2.55 -10.35
C GLN A 122 -16.69 -3.46 -9.11
N LYS A 123 -17.88 -3.98 -8.76
CA LYS A 123 -18.05 -4.87 -7.60
C LYS A 123 -17.34 -6.21 -7.77
N GLN A 124 -17.23 -6.71 -9.00
CA GLN A 124 -16.65 -8.04 -9.28
C GLN A 124 -15.14 -7.97 -9.57
N VAL A 125 -14.69 -6.95 -10.30
CA VAL A 125 -13.31 -6.88 -10.83
C VAL A 125 -12.50 -5.72 -10.22
N GLY A 126 -13.16 -4.82 -9.48
CA GLY A 126 -12.57 -3.59 -8.95
C GLY A 126 -12.68 -2.42 -9.93
N LEU A 127 -12.12 -1.26 -9.59
CA LEU A 127 -12.07 -0.10 -10.50
C LEU A 127 -10.99 -0.32 -11.56
N GLN A 128 -11.22 -1.19 -12.54
CA GLN A 128 -10.25 -1.46 -13.58
C GLN A 128 -10.76 -0.95 -14.93
N SER A 129 -10.38 0.27 -15.28
CA SER A 129 -10.70 0.83 -16.60
C SER A 129 -9.79 0.25 -17.68
N GLY A 130 -10.33 -0.04 -18.86
CA GLY A 130 -9.54 -0.58 -19.97
C GLY A 130 -10.34 -1.44 -20.95
N ALA A 131 -9.62 -2.21 -21.77
CA ALA A 131 -10.19 -3.14 -22.74
C ALA A 131 -10.62 -4.46 -22.09
N TYR A 132 -11.89 -4.81 -22.27
CA TYR A 132 -12.50 -6.05 -21.82
C TYR A 132 -12.95 -6.89 -23.02
N ASP A 133 -12.68 -8.18 -22.96
CA ASP A 133 -13.20 -9.14 -23.92
C ASP A 133 -14.59 -9.61 -23.49
N ALA A 134 -15.59 -9.30 -24.30
CA ALA A 134 -16.97 -9.72 -24.09
C ALA A 134 -17.20 -11.08 -24.75
N THR A 135 -17.57 -12.07 -23.93
CA THR A 135 -17.87 -13.42 -24.36
C THR A 135 -19.22 -13.85 -23.79
N LEU A 136 -20.09 -14.36 -24.64
CA LEU A 136 -21.34 -14.98 -24.23
C LEU A 136 -21.13 -16.49 -24.04
N LEU A 137 -21.58 -17.01 -22.91
CA LEU A 137 -21.48 -18.41 -22.51
C LEU A 137 -22.90 -18.96 -22.37
N VAL A 138 -23.23 -20.00 -23.14
CA VAL A 138 -24.54 -20.67 -23.11
C VAL A 138 -24.36 -22.15 -22.85
N GLY A 139 -25.08 -22.68 -21.87
CA GLY A 139 -25.06 -24.09 -21.49
C GLY A 139 -26.43 -24.61 -21.08
N ASP A 140 -26.72 -25.85 -21.45
CA ASP A 140 -27.93 -26.59 -21.09
C ASP A 140 -27.57 -28.08 -21.05
N THR A 141 -28.24 -28.87 -20.22
CA THR A 141 -28.05 -30.33 -20.14
C THR A 141 -28.54 -31.06 -21.38
N ARG A 142 -29.44 -30.45 -22.17
CA ARG A 142 -29.96 -31.00 -23.43
C ARG A 142 -29.01 -30.82 -24.63
N SER A 143 -27.94 -30.04 -24.46
CA SER A 143 -26.90 -29.85 -25.48
C SER A 143 -25.67 -30.66 -25.16
N ALA A 144 -25.06 -31.29 -26.17
CA ALA A 144 -23.80 -32.00 -26.02
C ALA A 144 -22.61 -31.05 -25.81
N GLN A 145 -22.66 -29.86 -26.43
CA GLN A 145 -21.57 -28.88 -26.39
C GLN A 145 -22.05 -27.51 -25.87
N PRO A 146 -21.31 -26.89 -24.93
CA PRO A 146 -21.57 -25.52 -24.53
C PRO A 146 -21.13 -24.55 -25.64
N VAL A 147 -21.90 -23.48 -25.84
CA VAL A 147 -21.59 -22.46 -26.85
C VAL A 147 -20.85 -21.31 -26.20
N GLN A 148 -19.62 -21.06 -26.65
CA GLN A 148 -18.84 -19.87 -26.30
C GLN A 148 -18.77 -18.94 -27.52
N TRP A 149 -19.46 -17.80 -27.44
CA TRP A 149 -19.54 -16.83 -28.53
C TRP A 149 -18.78 -15.55 -28.16
N SER A 150 -17.72 -15.23 -28.89
CA SER A 150 -16.97 -13.98 -28.72
C SER A 150 -17.74 -12.82 -29.36
N LEU A 151 -18.14 -11.85 -28.55
CA LEU A 151 -18.87 -10.67 -28.98
C LEU A 151 -17.91 -9.58 -29.47
N GLY A 152 -16.72 -9.47 -28.86
CA GLY A 152 -15.70 -8.50 -29.24
C GLY A 152 -15.11 -7.76 -28.04
N GLU A 153 -14.39 -6.68 -28.32
CA GLU A 153 -13.75 -5.82 -27.32
C GLU A 153 -14.67 -4.67 -26.90
N VAL A 154 -14.85 -4.49 -25.59
CA VAL A 154 -15.57 -3.38 -24.96
C VAL A 154 -14.59 -2.57 -24.13
N GLN A 155 -14.54 -1.26 -24.30
CA GLN A 155 -13.78 -0.41 -23.39
C GLN A 155 -14.65 -0.01 -22.19
N VAL A 156 -14.25 -0.40 -20.99
CA VAL A 156 -14.98 -0.05 -19.76
C VAL A 156 -14.29 1.15 -19.12
N LEU A 157 -15.04 2.23 -18.90
CA LEU A 157 -14.58 3.44 -18.24
C LEU A 157 -15.41 3.70 -16.98
N HIS A 158 -14.72 3.83 -15.85
CA HIS A 158 -15.33 4.16 -14.56
C HIS A 158 -15.42 5.68 -14.36
N PRO A 159 -16.18 6.16 -13.34
CA PRO A 159 -16.19 7.58 -12.99
C PRO A 159 -14.76 8.09 -12.76
N PRO A 160 -14.37 9.23 -13.35
CA PRO A 160 -13.03 9.79 -13.15
C PRO A 160 -12.86 10.28 -11.70
N LEU A 161 -11.62 10.31 -11.22
CA LEU A 161 -11.24 10.97 -9.96
C LEU A 161 -11.35 12.50 -10.10
N ASP A 162 -11.26 13.22 -8.97
CA ASP A 162 -11.30 14.70 -8.92
C ASP A 162 -10.22 15.36 -9.79
N ASP A 163 -9.14 14.64 -10.11
CA ASP A 163 -8.06 15.08 -11.00
C ASP A 163 -8.30 14.76 -12.49
N GLY A 164 -9.46 14.18 -12.84
CA GLY A 164 -9.82 13.76 -14.20
C GLY A 164 -9.16 12.45 -14.65
N SER A 165 -8.37 11.81 -13.79
CA SER A 165 -7.73 10.53 -14.09
C SER A 165 -8.73 9.37 -13.96
N GLN A 166 -8.47 8.28 -14.69
CA GLN A 166 -9.22 7.04 -14.54
C GLN A 166 -8.72 6.30 -13.28
N PRO A 167 -9.62 5.81 -12.41
CA PRO A 167 -9.18 5.03 -11.26
C PRO A 167 -8.49 3.75 -11.72
N GLU A 168 -7.19 3.62 -11.42
CA GLU A 168 -6.49 2.34 -11.45
C GLU A 168 -6.66 1.65 -10.09
N GLY A 169 -7.84 1.06 -9.91
CA GLY A 169 -8.10 0.16 -8.81
C GLY A 169 -7.22 -1.09 -8.90
N ALA A 170 -6.70 -1.50 -7.76
CA ALA A 170 -6.00 -2.78 -7.63
C ALA A 170 -6.89 -3.90 -8.15
N ALA A 171 -6.35 -4.77 -9.02
CA ALA A 171 -7.05 -5.99 -9.41
C ALA A 171 -7.51 -6.74 -8.15
N TYR A 172 -8.71 -7.31 -8.17
CA TYR A 172 -9.20 -8.17 -7.09
C TYR A 172 -8.34 -9.43 -6.85
N ARG A 173 -7.24 -9.63 -7.61
CA ARG A 173 -6.11 -10.45 -7.16
C ARG A 173 -5.38 -9.78 -5.98
N ALA A 174 -6.12 -9.57 -4.89
CA ALA A 174 -5.61 -9.17 -3.59
C ALA A 174 -4.59 -10.18 -3.05
N MET A 175 -4.58 -11.42 -3.56
CA MET A 175 -3.62 -12.46 -3.16
C MET A 175 -2.18 -12.11 -3.57
N ASP A 176 -1.94 -11.54 -4.74
CA ASP A 176 -0.57 -11.18 -5.18
C ASP A 176 0.02 -10.04 -4.33
N ARG A 177 -0.84 -9.17 -3.80
CA ARG A 177 -0.46 -8.12 -2.83
C ARG A 177 -0.19 -8.65 -1.42
N LEU A 178 -0.73 -9.81 -1.05
CA LEU A 178 -0.47 -10.42 0.27
C LEU A 178 0.88 -11.12 0.35
N PHE A 179 1.42 -11.58 -0.79
CA PHE A 179 2.67 -12.33 -0.85
C PHE A 179 3.85 -11.54 -1.44
N THR A 180 3.72 -10.22 -1.58
CA THR A 180 4.82 -9.35 -2.02
C THR A 180 5.54 -8.74 -0.80
N PRO A 181 6.88 -8.70 -0.82
CA PRO A 181 7.63 -8.07 0.26
C PRO A 181 7.28 -6.57 0.32
N LEU A 182 7.03 -6.08 1.55
CA LEU A 182 6.80 -4.66 1.77
C LEU A 182 8.09 -3.87 1.49
N PRO A 183 7.97 -2.59 1.07
CA PRO A 183 9.13 -1.73 0.89
C PRO A 183 9.90 -1.57 2.21
N GLU A 184 11.23 -1.55 2.11
CA GLU A 184 12.11 -1.38 3.27
C GLU A 184 11.98 0.02 3.86
N ILE A 185 11.84 0.09 5.20
CA ILE A 185 11.73 1.36 5.93
C ILE A 185 13.14 1.81 6.31
N LEU A 186 13.65 2.85 5.62
CA LEU A 186 14.94 3.45 5.93
C LEU A 186 14.80 4.54 7.00
N HIS A 187 15.36 4.31 8.18
CA HIS A 187 15.38 5.32 9.24
C HIS A 187 16.33 6.48 8.87
N MET A 188 15.76 7.64 8.59
CA MET A 188 16.51 8.86 8.25
C MET A 188 16.95 9.57 9.53
N HIS A 189 18.24 9.47 9.85
CA HIS A 189 18.82 10.22 10.96
C HIS A 189 18.85 11.72 10.67
N ARG A 190 18.70 12.53 11.72
CA ARG A 190 18.88 13.98 11.66
C ARG A 190 20.28 14.29 11.15
N LYS A 191 20.39 15.17 10.17
CA LYS A 191 21.69 15.66 9.68
C LYS A 191 22.43 16.37 10.82
N PRO A 192 23.75 16.15 10.97
CA PRO A 192 24.53 16.86 11.98
C PRO A 192 24.47 18.36 11.75
N GLU A 193 24.38 19.12 12.84
CA GLU A 193 24.35 20.58 12.77
C GLU A 193 25.70 21.11 12.28
N ARG A 194 25.65 22.16 11.45
CA ARG A 194 26.84 22.77 10.88
C ARG A 194 27.65 23.46 11.99
N ARG A 195 28.88 23.01 12.22
CA ARG A 195 29.85 23.67 13.12
C ARG A 195 30.54 24.84 12.42
N ALA A 196 30.95 25.84 13.20
CA ALA A 196 31.73 26.97 12.68
C ALA A 196 33.11 26.50 12.15
N PRO A 197 33.70 27.18 11.15
CA PRO A 197 35.05 26.86 10.69
C PRO A 197 36.09 27.04 11.80
N ALA A 198 37.04 26.11 11.91
CA ALA A 198 38.05 26.09 12.99
C ALA A 198 38.88 27.38 13.09
N ILE A 199 39.18 28.01 11.94
CA ILE A 199 39.92 29.28 11.88
C ILE A 199 39.15 30.40 12.59
N VAL A 200 37.84 30.48 12.35
CA VAL A 200 36.98 31.49 12.99
C VAL A 200 36.98 31.28 14.49
N SER A 201 36.77 30.05 14.96
CA SER A 201 36.82 29.73 16.39
C SER A 201 38.16 30.09 17.02
N LEU A 202 39.28 29.77 16.37
CA LEU A 202 40.62 30.06 16.89
C LEU A 202 40.87 31.57 17.03
N VAL A 203 40.49 32.38 16.04
CA VAL A 203 40.63 33.84 16.07
C VAL A 203 39.87 34.43 17.27
N PHE A 204 38.63 34.00 17.50
CA PHE A 204 37.84 34.46 18.65
C PHE A 204 38.40 33.98 19.99
N THR A 205 38.96 32.77 20.06
CA THR A 205 39.66 32.30 21.27
C THR A 205 40.88 33.15 21.58
N LEU A 206 41.70 33.49 20.58
CA LEU A 206 42.85 34.38 20.76
C LEU A 206 42.41 35.79 21.17
N LEU A 207 41.35 36.31 20.56
CA LEU A 207 40.78 37.61 20.92
C LEU A 207 40.27 37.63 22.37
N ALA A 208 39.65 36.54 22.83
CA ALA A 208 39.20 36.39 24.22
C ALA A 208 40.37 36.30 25.22
N ALA A 209 41.52 35.75 24.80
CA ALA A 209 42.74 35.69 25.61
C ALA A 209 43.52 37.02 25.64
N ALA A 210 43.33 37.88 24.64
CA ALA A 210 44.10 39.13 24.47
C ALA A 210 44.05 40.08 25.68
N PRO A 211 42.91 40.31 26.37
CA PRO A 211 42.87 41.20 27.53
C PRO A 211 43.77 40.74 28.69
N VAL A 212 43.91 39.43 28.89
CA VAL A 212 44.77 38.86 29.95
C VAL A 212 46.24 39.10 29.60
N VAL A 213 46.63 38.87 28.34
CA VAL A 213 47.99 39.12 27.85
C VAL A 213 48.33 40.62 27.95
N LEU A 214 47.41 41.48 27.54
CA LEU A 214 47.56 42.94 27.62
C LEU A 214 47.73 43.39 29.08
N TYR A 215 46.90 42.87 29.99
CA TYR A 215 46.99 43.19 31.42
C TYR A 215 48.38 42.86 31.99
N VAL A 216 48.89 41.64 31.71
CA VAL A 216 50.23 41.23 32.16
C VAL A 216 51.31 42.12 31.55
N GLY A 217 51.22 42.42 30.24
CA GLY A 217 52.17 43.31 29.57
C GLY A 217 52.22 44.71 30.17
N VAL A 218 51.05 45.33 30.39
CA VAL A 218 50.94 46.65 31.02
C VAL A 218 51.44 46.61 32.46
N ALA A 219 51.09 45.58 33.24
CA ALA A 219 51.56 45.44 34.63
C ALA A 219 53.09 45.36 34.72
N LEU A 220 53.75 44.65 33.80
CA LEU A 220 55.20 44.57 33.73
C LEU A 220 55.83 45.92 33.32
N GLN A 221 55.23 46.63 32.35
CA GLN A 221 55.69 47.96 31.93
C GLN A 221 55.57 49.02 33.03
N LEU A 222 54.53 48.93 33.87
CA LEU A 222 54.33 49.81 35.04
C LEU A 222 55.21 49.44 36.24
N GLY A 223 56.10 48.46 36.12
CA GLY A 223 57.02 48.06 37.19
C GLY A 223 56.41 47.13 38.25
N GLY A 224 55.34 46.42 37.90
CA GLY A 224 54.78 45.34 38.71
C GLY A 224 55.86 44.34 39.09
N ASN A 225 56.04 44.11 40.39
CA ASN A 225 57.14 43.32 40.91
C ASN A 225 56.67 42.38 42.03
N LEU A 226 57.47 41.32 42.27
CA LEU A 226 57.24 40.35 43.33
C LEU A 226 58.16 40.57 44.54
N LYS A 227 58.76 41.77 44.66
CA LYS A 227 59.74 42.06 45.72
C LYS A 227 59.12 42.10 47.11
N GLY A 228 57.80 42.26 47.21
CA GLY A 228 57.04 42.23 48.46
C GLY A 228 56.69 40.82 48.96
N PHE A 229 57.17 39.76 48.32
CA PHE A 229 56.90 38.40 48.79
C PHE A 229 57.67 38.13 50.10
N PRO A 230 57.01 37.64 51.16
CA PRO A 230 57.65 37.50 52.48
C PRO A 230 58.75 36.43 52.48
N SER A 231 59.92 36.77 53.01
CA SER A 231 61.06 35.88 53.21
C SER A 231 61.23 35.46 54.68
N GLY A 232 61.91 34.34 54.95
CA GLY A 232 62.15 33.85 56.32
C GLY A 232 60.95 33.10 56.91
N ALA A 233 60.61 33.36 58.18
CA ALA A 233 59.58 32.61 58.91
C ALA A 233 58.16 32.69 58.28
N GLY A 234 57.83 33.78 57.59
CA GLY A 234 56.53 33.98 56.92
C GLY A 234 56.41 33.35 55.53
N PHE A 235 57.52 32.87 54.96
CA PHE A 235 57.55 32.31 53.60
C PHE A 235 56.63 31.09 53.46
N LEU A 236 56.68 30.18 54.43
CA LEU A 236 55.90 28.93 54.40
C LEU A 236 54.40 29.20 54.39
N ALA A 237 53.93 30.18 55.16
CA ALA A 237 52.51 30.55 55.19
C ALA A 237 52.06 31.18 53.87
N ALA A 238 52.85 32.10 53.31
CA ALA A 238 52.54 32.73 52.02
C ALA A 238 52.59 31.73 50.86
N ALA A 239 53.60 30.85 50.83
CA ALA A 239 53.70 29.78 49.85
C ALA A 239 52.54 28.79 49.98
N GLY A 240 52.18 28.38 51.19
CA GLY A 240 51.04 27.50 51.46
C GLY A 240 49.71 28.08 50.97
N PHE A 241 49.49 29.39 51.17
CA PHE A 241 48.30 30.08 50.66
C PHE A 241 48.23 30.07 49.12
N HIS A 242 49.31 30.45 48.44
CA HIS A 242 49.34 30.49 46.97
C HIS A 242 49.30 29.09 46.34
N LEU A 243 49.95 28.10 46.95
CA LEU A 243 49.84 26.69 46.55
C LEU A 243 48.42 26.16 46.75
N GLY A 244 47.75 26.53 47.84
CA GLY A 244 46.34 26.21 48.06
C GLY A 244 45.44 26.80 46.98
N LEU A 245 45.66 28.06 46.60
CA LEU A 245 44.92 28.71 45.51
C LEU A 245 45.18 28.03 44.16
N LEU A 246 46.45 27.74 43.84
CA LEU A 246 46.83 27.02 42.62
C LEU A 246 46.21 25.62 42.58
N ALA A 247 46.21 24.91 43.72
CA ALA A 247 45.63 23.58 43.84
C ALA A 247 44.12 23.57 43.61
N ILE A 248 43.38 24.58 44.09
CA ILE A 248 41.94 24.72 43.82
C ILE A 248 41.69 24.99 42.32
N LEU A 249 42.47 25.87 41.70
CA LEU A 249 42.35 26.15 40.25
C LEU A 249 42.68 24.90 39.41
N ALA A 250 43.72 24.16 39.79
CA ALA A 250 44.11 22.91 39.14
C ALA A 250 43.03 21.84 39.31
N LEU A 251 42.41 21.73 40.50
CA LEU A 251 41.29 20.81 40.74
C LEU A 251 40.11 21.11 39.82
N TYR A 252 39.76 22.39 39.63
CA TYR A 252 38.71 22.78 38.68
C TYR A 252 39.05 22.45 37.23
N LEU A 253 40.30 22.65 36.82
CA LEU A 253 40.74 22.25 35.48
C LEU A 253 40.66 20.72 35.30
N LEU A 254 41.11 19.94 36.28
CA LEU A 254 41.03 18.48 36.25
C LEU A 254 39.58 17.99 36.25
N PHE A 255 38.69 18.66 36.98
CA PHE A 255 37.24 18.41 36.91
C PHE A 255 36.66 18.67 35.53
N TRP A 256 37.09 19.74 34.88
CA TRP A 256 36.64 20.04 33.52
C TRP A 256 37.09 18.99 32.48
N ILE A 257 38.29 18.43 32.63
CA ILE A 257 38.86 17.51 31.63
C ILE A 257 38.52 16.05 31.93
N GLN A 258 38.56 15.60 33.19
CA GLN A 258 38.54 14.17 33.52
C GLN A 258 37.73 13.78 34.77
N LEU A 259 37.74 14.58 35.85
CA LEU A 259 37.14 14.12 37.12
C LEU A 259 35.62 14.12 37.06
N ASN A 260 35.01 13.10 37.67
CA ASN A 260 33.58 13.12 37.95
C ASN A 260 33.28 13.97 39.20
N LEU A 261 32.01 14.32 39.38
CA LEU A 261 31.55 15.20 40.46
C LEU A 261 31.95 14.69 41.85
N MET A 262 31.92 13.37 42.07
CA MET A 262 32.31 12.78 43.35
C MET A 262 33.81 12.88 43.57
N GLN A 263 34.65 12.51 42.60
CA GLN A 263 36.10 12.61 42.70
C GLN A 263 36.57 14.06 42.94
N ALA A 264 35.96 15.03 42.27
CA ALA A 264 36.25 16.44 42.50
C ALA A 264 35.80 16.92 43.89
N GLY A 265 34.62 16.49 44.35
CA GLY A 265 34.12 16.80 45.69
C GLY A 265 35.02 16.26 46.80
N TRP A 266 35.47 15.01 46.68
CA TRP A 266 36.39 14.40 47.65
C TRP A 266 37.79 15.02 47.59
N GLY A 267 38.30 15.33 46.39
CA GLY A 267 39.57 16.03 46.21
C GLY A 267 39.58 17.45 46.79
N GLY A 268 38.43 18.13 46.79
CA GLY A 268 38.24 19.43 47.44
C GLY A 268 38.29 19.37 48.97
N CYS A 269 37.74 18.31 49.56
CA CYS A 269 37.79 18.07 51.01
C CYS A 269 39.21 17.83 51.54
N CYS A 270 40.12 17.31 50.71
CA CYS A 270 41.52 17.09 51.09
C CYS A 270 42.39 18.37 51.11
N LEU A 271 41.87 19.53 50.67
CA LEU A 271 42.58 20.79 50.83
C LEU A 271 42.49 21.27 52.30
N PRO A 272 43.63 21.59 52.94
CA PRO A 272 43.72 21.76 54.39
C PRO A 272 42.89 22.93 54.96
N TYR A 273 42.36 23.82 54.12
CA TYR A 273 41.60 24.99 54.54
C TYR A 273 40.07 24.82 54.48
N GLN A 274 39.54 23.79 53.80
CA GLN A 274 38.09 23.55 53.70
C GLN A 274 37.59 22.37 54.56
N CYS A 275 38.52 21.57 55.10
CA CYS A 275 38.19 20.38 55.90
C CYS A 275 37.49 20.69 57.24
N TRP A 276 37.52 21.95 57.71
CA TRP A 276 36.83 22.38 58.94
C TRP A 276 35.29 22.28 58.84
N TRP A 277 34.72 22.39 57.65
CA TRP A 277 33.28 22.29 57.45
C TRP A 277 32.77 20.85 57.30
N CYS A 278 33.65 19.90 56.97
CA CYS A 278 33.26 18.51 56.71
C CYS A 278 33.23 17.63 57.96
N TRP A 279 33.71 18.12 59.12
CA TRP A 279 33.76 17.37 60.39
C TRP A 279 32.61 17.72 61.35
N ARG A 280 31.59 18.47 60.91
CA ARG A 280 30.46 18.91 61.73
C ARG A 280 29.07 18.56 61.17
N LEU A 281 29.01 17.53 60.33
CA LEU A 281 27.79 16.83 59.90
C LEU A 281 28.02 15.33 60.08
#